data_AF-A0AAN8GT66-F1
#
_entry.id   AF-A0AAN8GT66-F1
#
_cell.length_a   1.000
_cell.length_b   1.000
_cell.length_c   1.000
_cell.angle_alpha   90.00
_cell.angle_beta   90.00
_cell.angle_gamma   90.00
#
_symmetry.space_group_name_H-M   'P 1'
#
loop_
_entity.id
_entity.type
_entity.pdbx_description
1 polymer ?
#
loop_
_entity_poly.entity_id
_entity_poly.type
_entity_poly.pdbx_seq_one_letter_code
_entity_poly.pdbx_strand_id
1 'polypeptide(L)'
;MAISEVGTVRYMAPEVLGGALDLRDCASALKQVDVYALGLLYWESFRRCSQLFTGGAVPEHQLAFQAELGDRPSLQEMQILVNRNKFRPRFPESWRSSSPVSV
;
A
#
# COMPACT_ATOMS: atom_id res chain seq x y z
N MET A 1 2.78 6.88 24.49
CA MET A 1 3.40 6.87 23.15
C MET A 1 2.36 6.30 22.21
N ALA A 2 1.85 7.10 21.27
CA ALA A 2 0.82 6.62 20.35
C ALA A 2 1.48 5.84 19.22
N ILE A 3 0.90 4.72 18.79
CA ILE A 3 1.43 3.92 17.67
C ILE A 3 1.48 4.74 16.37
N SER A 4 0.70 5.82 16.27
CA SER A 4 0.74 6.80 15.18
C SER A 4 2.04 7.63 15.10
N GLU A 5 2.91 7.58 16.10
CA GLU A 5 4.18 8.34 16.16
C GLU A 5 5.40 7.51 15.77
N VAL A 6 5.22 6.23 15.45
CA VAL A 6 6.32 5.30 15.10
C VAL A 6 6.07 4.66 13.73
N GLY A 7 7.12 4.60 12.90
CA GLY A 7 7.07 3.98 11.57
C GLY A 7 6.98 4.98 10.40
N THR A 8 6.94 4.46 9.18
CA THR A 8 6.89 5.27 7.96
C THR A 8 5.43 5.55 7.58
N VAL A 9 5.03 6.82 7.67
CA VAL A 9 3.65 7.32 7.45
C VAL A 9 2.97 6.75 6.19
N ARG A 10 3.70 6.61 5.09
CA ARG A 10 3.20 6.06 3.81
C ARG A 10 2.61 4.65 3.93
N TYR A 11 3.14 3.82 4.83
CA TYR A 11 2.77 2.41 4.95
C TYR A 11 1.85 2.11 6.14
N MET A 12 1.42 3.14 6.88
CA MET A 12 0.53 2.96 8.02
C MET A 12 -0.87 2.51 7.57
N ALA A 13 -1.38 1.49 8.23
CA ALA A 13 -2.73 0.97 8.03
C ALA A 13 -3.81 2.00 8.40
N PRO A 14 -5.02 1.92 7.81
CA PRO A 14 -6.08 2.89 8.06
C PRO A 14 -6.47 3.04 9.54
N GLU A 15 -6.47 1.94 10.29
CA GLU A 15 -6.73 1.91 11.73
C GLU A 15 -5.64 2.59 12.56
N VAL A 16 -4.38 2.55 12.10
CA VAL A 16 -3.27 3.29 12.71
C VAL A 16 -3.38 4.78 12.38
N LEU A 17 -3.61 5.11 11.11
CA LEU A 17 -3.82 6.49 10.65
C LEU A 17 -5.01 7.13 11.37
N GLY A 18 -6.08 6.39 11.59
CA GLY A 18 -7.30 6.87 12.24
C GLY A 18 -7.29 6.84 13.77
N GLY A 19 -6.22 6.35 14.39
CA GLY A 19 -6.17 6.16 15.85
C GLY A 19 -7.23 5.19 16.39
N ALA A 20 -7.70 4.26 15.55
CA ALA A 20 -8.79 3.33 15.84
C ALA A 20 -8.32 1.87 15.97
N LEU A 21 -7.03 1.66 16.25
CA LEU A 21 -6.44 0.34 16.45
C LEU A 21 -6.94 -0.29 17.76
N ASP A 22 -7.58 -1.46 17.70
CA ASP A 22 -8.03 -2.18 18.90
C ASP A 22 -6.86 -2.92 19.54
N LEU A 23 -6.40 -2.42 20.69
CA LEU A 23 -5.28 -2.98 21.43
C LEU A 23 -5.68 -4.04 22.46
N ARG A 24 -6.96 -4.43 22.54
CA ARG A 24 -7.40 -5.54 23.41
C ARG A 24 -6.83 -6.89 22.95
N ASP A 25 -6.71 -7.08 21.64
CA ASP A 25 -5.94 -8.16 21.01
C ASP A 25 -4.82 -7.56 20.15
N CYS A 26 -3.81 -7.02 20.84
CA CYS A 26 -2.70 -6.34 20.17
C CYS A 26 -1.91 -7.26 19.22
N ALA A 27 -1.83 -8.56 19.52
CA ALA A 27 -1.08 -9.51 18.70
C ALA A 27 -1.70 -9.69 17.32
N SER A 28 -3.02 -9.82 17.24
CA SER A 28 -3.73 -9.89 15.96
C SER A 28 -3.76 -8.54 15.26
N ALA A 29 -4.00 -7.45 15.99
CA ALA A 29 -4.08 -6.11 15.44
C ALA A 29 -2.76 -5.69 14.76
N LEU A 30 -1.61 -5.91 15.40
CA LEU A 30 -0.31 -5.58 14.81
C LEU A 30 -0.01 -6.42 13.57
N LYS A 31 -0.37 -7.71 13.55
CA LYS A 31 -0.24 -8.54 12.35
C LYS A 31 -1.07 -8.02 11.18
N GLN A 32 -2.28 -7.51 11.43
CA GLN A 32 -3.13 -6.92 10.38
C GLN A 32 -2.49 -5.65 9.80
N VAL A 33 -1.91 -4.81 10.66
CA VAL A 33 -1.14 -3.63 10.25
C VAL A 33 0.04 -4.04 9.35
N ASP A 34 0.78 -5.08 9.73
CA ASP A 34 1.90 -5.59 8.94
C ASP A 34 1.44 -6.15 7.58
N VAL A 35 0.30 -6.86 7.54
CA VAL A 35 -0.29 -7.37 6.28
C VAL A 35 -0.69 -6.23 5.35
N TYR A 36 -1.22 -5.12 5.88
CA TYR A 36 -1.52 -3.94 5.09
C TYR A 36 -0.24 -3.35 4.45
N ALA A 37 0.80 -3.15 5.24
CA ALA A 37 2.08 -2.64 4.75
C ALA A 37 2.70 -3.58 3.70
N LEU A 38 2.67 -4.89 3.95
CA LEU A 38 3.13 -5.91 3.00
C LEU A 38 2.36 -5.86 1.67
N GLY A 39 1.05 -5.63 1.70
CA GLY A 39 0.25 -5.47 0.48
C GLY A 39 0.70 -4.31 -0.40
N LEU A 40 1.12 -3.19 0.20
CA LEU A 40 1.69 -2.06 -0.54
C LEU A 40 3.05 -2.42 -1.15
N LEU A 41 3.91 -3.12 -0.41
CA LEU A 41 5.21 -3.56 -0.91
C LEU A 41 5.08 -4.58 -2.05
N TYR A 42 4.08 -5.46 -1.99
CA TYR A 42 3.78 -6.35 -3.13
C TYR A 42 3.34 -5.57 -4.36
N TRP A 43 2.50 -4.55 -4.19
CA TRP A 43 2.14 -3.68 -5.30
C TRP A 43 3.39 -3.01 -5.95
N GLU A 44 4.31 -2.49 -5.13
CA GLU A 44 5.57 -1.88 -5.61
C GLU A 44 6.48 -2.90 -6.31
N SER A 45 6.56 -4.12 -5.75
CA SER A 45 7.39 -5.20 -6.30
C SER A 45 6.84 -5.67 -7.65
N PHE A 46 5.53 -5.92 -7.72
CA PHE A 46 4.86 -6.40 -8.93
C PHE A 46 4.84 -5.37 -10.06
N ARG A 47 4.84 -4.07 -9.73
CA ARG A 47 5.06 -2.99 -10.71
C ARG A 47 6.39 -3.10 -11.46
N ARG A 48 7.36 -3.84 -10.93
CA ARG A 48 8.68 -4.06 -11.53
C ARG A 48 8.87 -5.48 -12.10
N CYS A 49 7.86 -6.35 -12.00
CA CYS A 49 7.90 -7.68 -12.60
C CYS A 49 7.57 -7.61 -14.09
N SER A 50 8.58 -7.82 -14.95
CA SER A 50 8.42 -7.72 -16.41
C SER A 50 7.39 -8.70 -16.98
N GLN A 51 7.24 -9.88 -16.36
CA GLN A 51 6.27 -10.90 -16.76
C GLN A 51 4.81 -10.43 -16.62
N LEU A 52 4.54 -9.42 -15.77
CA LEU A 52 3.19 -8.85 -15.59
C LEU A 52 2.87 -7.75 -16.61
N PHE A 53 3.84 -7.34 -17.44
CA PHE A 53 3.69 -6.31 -18.47
C PHE A 53 3.95 -6.90 -19.86
N THR A 54 3.25 -7.98 -20.22
CA THR A 54 3.38 -8.63 -21.53
C THR A 54 3.10 -7.65 -22.67
N GLY A 55 4.11 -7.40 -23.51
CA GLY A 55 3.99 -6.50 -24.67
C GLY A 55 4.06 -5.00 -24.34
N GLY A 56 4.31 -4.63 -23.07
CA GLY A 56 4.45 -3.24 -22.63
C GLY A 56 5.79 -2.96 -21.94
N ALA A 57 6.14 -1.68 -21.82
CA ALA A 57 7.30 -1.28 -21.02
C ALA A 57 6.97 -1.40 -19.52
N VAL A 58 7.93 -1.91 -18.75
CA VAL A 58 7.80 -1.99 -17.28
C VAL A 58 7.87 -0.57 -16.70
N PRO A 59 6.84 -0.10 -15.97
CA PRO A 59 6.81 1.26 -15.43
C PRO A 59 7.95 1.53 -14.45
N GLU A 60 8.47 2.76 -14.42
CA GLU A 60 9.47 3.17 -13.44
C GLU A 60 9.06 2.85 -12.00
N HIS A 61 10.07 2.58 -11.17
CA HIS A 61 9.84 2.30 -9.76
C HIS A 61 9.20 3.50 -9.08
N GLN A 62 8.18 3.21 -8.27
CA GLN A 62 7.40 4.22 -7.58
C GLN A 62 6.88 3.63 -6.28
N LEU A 63 6.96 4.41 -5.22
CA LEU A 63 6.41 4.05 -3.92
C LEU A 63 4.88 4.13 -3.93
N ALA A 64 4.23 3.35 -3.07
CA ALA A 64 2.79 3.42 -2.88
C ALA A 64 2.37 4.86 -2.52
N PHE A 65 1.33 5.39 -3.17
CA PHE A 65 0.84 6.76 -2.98
C PHE A 65 1.79 7.89 -3.44
N GLN A 66 2.93 7.59 -4.07
CA GLN A 66 3.87 8.63 -4.50
C GLN A 66 3.33 9.49 -5.65
N ALA A 67 2.49 8.93 -6.52
CA ALA A 67 1.86 9.70 -7.60
C ALA A 67 0.93 10.80 -7.04
N GLU A 68 0.28 10.51 -5.92
CA GLU A 68 -0.73 11.35 -5.31
C GLU A 68 -0.15 12.35 -4.31
N LEU A 69 0.85 11.92 -3.52
CA LEU A 69 1.36 12.69 -2.38
C LEU A 69 2.87 12.96 -2.41
N GLY A 70 3.57 12.60 -3.48
CA GLY A 70 5.02 12.76 -3.60
C GLY A 70 5.81 11.88 -2.62
N ASP A 71 7.06 12.25 -2.32
CA ASP A 71 8.02 11.41 -1.60
C ASP A 71 7.85 11.40 -0.08
N ARG A 72 7.35 12.49 0.50
CA ARG A 72 7.25 12.68 1.96
C ARG A 72 5.85 13.13 2.36
N PRO A 73 4.85 12.24 2.31
CA PRO A 73 3.49 12.58 2.71
C PRO A 73 3.42 12.84 4.21
N SER A 74 2.64 13.84 4.60
CA SER A 74 2.27 14.08 5.99
C SER A 74 1.24 13.07 6.49
N LEU A 75 1.12 12.94 7.81
CA LEU A 75 0.11 12.08 8.43
C LEU A 75 -1.31 12.48 8.02
N GLN A 76 -1.59 13.78 7.96
CA GLN A 76 -2.89 14.32 7.59
C GLN A 76 -3.27 13.99 6.14
N GLU A 77 -2.32 14.10 5.21
CA GLU A 77 -2.54 13.74 3.80
C GLU A 77 -2.86 12.24 3.65
N MET A 78 -2.10 11.38 4.33
CA MET A 78 -2.37 9.94 4.35
C MET A 78 -3.73 9.60 4.96
N GLN A 79 -4.11 10.24 6.06
CA GLN A 79 -5.44 10.08 6.66
C GLN A 79 -6.56 10.45 5.68
N ILE A 80 -6.45 11.60 5.00
CA ILE A 80 -7.45 12.03 4.02
C ILE A 80 -7.52 11.03 2.87
N LEU A 81 -6.39 10.64 2.30
CA LEU A 81 -6.35 9.76 1.13
C LEU A 81 -6.85 8.34 1.47
N VAL A 82 -6.32 7.73 2.54
CA VAL A 82 -6.56 6.32 2.87
C VAL A 82 -7.87 6.11 3.65
N ASN A 83 -8.18 6.98 4.61
CA ASN A 83 -9.33 6.79 5.51
C ASN A 83 -10.58 7.48 5.01
N ARG A 84 -10.47 8.74 4.55
CA ARG A 84 -11.63 9.51 4.09
C ARG A 84 -11.99 9.17 2.65
N ASN A 85 -11.02 9.22 1.74
CA ASN A 85 -11.24 8.97 0.32
C ASN A 85 -11.25 7.47 -0.04
N LYS A 86 -10.88 6.61 0.92
CA LYS A 86 -10.77 5.14 0.74
C LYS A 86 -9.91 4.76 -0.47
N PHE A 87 -8.94 5.60 -0.83
CA PHE A 87 -8.09 5.39 -1.99
C PHE A 87 -7.06 4.28 -1.72
N ARG A 88 -6.75 3.50 -2.75
CA ARG A 88 -5.70 2.47 -2.74
C ARG A 88 -4.95 2.53 -4.08
N PRO A 89 -3.65 2.19 -4.12
CA PRO A 89 -2.90 2.11 -5.37
C PRO A 89 -3.58 1.14 -6.33
N ARG A 90 -3.87 1.60 -7.55
CA ARG A 90 -4.57 0.76 -8.54
C ARG A 90 -3.61 -0.24 -9.16
N PHE A 91 -4.11 -1.44 -9.45
CA PHE A 91 -3.38 -2.39 -10.26
C PHE A 91 -3.39 -1.94 -11.74
N PRO A 92 -2.24 -2.00 -12.44
CA PRO A 92 -2.18 -1.77 -13.88
C PRO A 92 -3.13 -2.68 -14.64
N GLU A 93 -3.79 -2.15 -15.68
CA GLU A 93 -4.73 -2.93 -16.49
C GLU A 93 -4.06 -4.10 -17.21
N SER A 94 -2.77 -3.98 -17.54
CA SER A 94 -1.97 -5.03 -18.16
C SER A 94 -1.94 -6.32 -17.33
N TRP A 95 -2.11 -6.25 -16.01
CA TRP A 95 -2.13 -7.42 -15.14
C TRP A 95 -3.41 -8.23 -15.26
N ARG A 96 -4.50 -7.65 -15.78
CA ARG A 96 -5.76 -8.40 -16.00
C ARG A 96 -5.66 -9.36 -17.18
N SER A 97 -4.83 -9.03 -18.15
CA SER A 97 -4.69 -9.77 -19.42
C SER A 97 -3.63 -10.86 -19.36
N SER A 98 -2.80 -10.87 -18.32
CA SER A 98 -1.81 -11.93 -18.08
C SER A 98 -2.50 -13.20 -17.55
N SER A 99 -3.02 -14.04 -18.44
CA SER A 99 -3.38 -15.43 -18.11
C SER A 99 -3.31 -16.35 -19.35
N PRO A 100 -2.99 -17.65 -19.20
CA PRO A 100 -2.73 -18.38 -17.96
C PRO A 100 -1.32 -18.97 -17.86
N VAL A 101 -0.96 -19.31 -16.63
CA VAL A 101 0.02 -20.36 -16.35
C VAL A 101 -0.34 -21.58 -17.19
N SER A 102 0.46 -21.88 -18.21
CA SER A 102 0.53 -23.22 -18.80
C SER A 102 1.32 -24.09 -17.82
N VAL A 103 0.59 -24.76 -16.93
CA VAL A 103 1.05 -25.98 -16.25
C VAL A 103 0.85 -27.17 -17.17
#